data_AF-A0A9P3KNG8-F1
#
_entry.id   AF-A0A9P3KNG8-F1
#
_cell.length_a   1.000
_cell.length_b   1.000
_cell.length_c   1.000
_cell.angle_alpha   90.00
_cell.angle_beta   90.00
_cell.angle_gamma   90.00
#
_symmetry.space_group_name_H-M   'P 1'
#
loop_
_entity.id
_entity.type
_entity.pdbx_description
1 polymer ?
#
loop_
_entity_poly.entity_id
_entity_poly.type
_entity_poly.pdbx_seq_one_letter_code
_entity_poly.pdbx_strand_id
1 'polypeptide(L)'
;MDAANLKLAEGLVSPSYVRQGGQSLAQRHNMVKSLLSQRKLPRDGWDDDTIELLLKDLALMDSSGFKGGVGMGEREARCASGLVRRRHYGMTHGMGRSGNITDEQPKAAGSTLACRLANLLVKDALSLAGLTGCKENCQHSPSITDPVAKDAPSLSGKRSLLAQR
;
A
#
# COMPACT_ATOMS: atom_id res chain seq x y z
N MET A 1 2.32 -15.98 -9.33
CA MET A 1 1.87 -17.01 -10.27
C MET A 1 0.88 -16.36 -11.22
N ASP A 2 1.24 -16.19 -12.49
CA ASP A 2 0.35 -15.61 -13.51
C ASP A 2 -0.31 -16.70 -14.39
N ALA A 3 -1.15 -16.32 -15.34
CA ALA A 3 -1.86 -17.26 -16.20
C ALA A 3 -0.92 -18.17 -17.01
N ALA A 4 0.21 -17.65 -17.48
CA ALA A 4 1.19 -18.42 -18.24
C ALA A 4 1.86 -19.48 -17.34
N ASN A 5 2.26 -19.08 -16.13
CA ASN A 5 2.85 -20.00 -15.16
C ASN A 5 1.85 -21.06 -14.69
N LEU A 6 0.57 -20.72 -14.51
CA LEU A 6 -0.47 -21.69 -14.16
C LEU A 6 -0.61 -22.76 -15.25
N LYS A 7 -0.60 -22.37 -16.52
CA LYS A 7 -0.64 -23.31 -17.64
C LYS A 7 0.57 -24.26 -17.66
N LEU A 8 1.76 -23.77 -17.33
CA LEU A 8 2.94 -24.62 -17.20
C LEU A 8 2.82 -25.59 -16.02
N ALA A 9 2.22 -25.17 -14.91
CA ALA A 9 2.01 -26.01 -13.74
C ALA A 9 0.99 -27.14 -13.96
N GLU A 10 0.02 -26.98 -14.86
CA GLU A 10 -0.89 -28.07 -15.29
C GLU A 10 -0.14 -29.25 -15.93
N GLY A 11 1.06 -29.03 -16.45
CA GLY A 11 1.94 -30.10 -16.93
C GLY A 11 2.66 -30.88 -15.82
N LEU A 12 2.60 -30.40 -14.57
CA LEU A 12 3.29 -30.98 -13.41
C LEU A 12 2.32 -31.57 -12.38
N VAL A 13 1.13 -30.98 -12.25
CA VAL A 13 0.09 -31.35 -11.28
C VAL A 13 -1.25 -31.41 -11.99
N SER A 14 -2.21 -32.19 -11.46
CA SER A 14 -3.56 -32.29 -12.02
C SER A 14 -4.15 -30.91 -12.40
N PRO A 15 -4.60 -30.74 -13.66
CA PRO A 15 -5.12 -29.47 -14.13
C PRO A 15 -6.31 -28.96 -13.30
N SER A 16 -7.16 -29.84 -12.79
CA SER A 16 -8.31 -29.44 -11.95
C SER A 16 -7.86 -28.75 -10.66
N TYR A 17 -6.83 -29.27 -10.01
CA TYR A 17 -6.28 -28.69 -8.78
C TYR A 17 -5.54 -27.37 -9.03
N VAL A 18 -4.77 -27.30 -10.11
CA VAL A 18 -4.09 -26.06 -10.52
C VAL A 18 -5.09 -24.96 -10.84
N ARG A 19 -6.18 -25.28 -11.56
CA ARG A 19 -7.25 -24.33 -11.86
C ARG A 19 -7.97 -23.84 -10.61
N GLN A 20 -8.27 -24.73 -9.66
CA GLN A 20 -8.87 -24.34 -8.38
C GLN A 20 -7.95 -23.40 -7.60
N GLY A 21 -6.66 -23.70 -7.52
CA GLY A 21 -5.67 -22.81 -6.91
C GLY A 21 -5.56 -21.46 -7.63
N GLY A 22 -5.56 -21.47 -8.96
CA GLY A 22 -5.54 -20.28 -9.80
C GLY A 22 -6.75 -19.36 -9.57
N GLN A 23 -7.95 -19.94 -9.39
CA GLN A 23 -9.15 -19.18 -9.04
C GLN A 23 -9.01 -18.47 -7.67
N SER A 24 -8.45 -19.16 -6.66
CA SER A 24 -8.18 -18.56 -5.34
C SER A 24 -7.18 -17.40 -5.42
N LEU A 25 -6.13 -17.53 -6.23
CA LEU A 25 -5.17 -16.44 -6.47
C LEU A 25 -5.81 -15.26 -7.20
N ALA A 26 -6.62 -15.52 -8.23
CA ALA A 26 -7.35 -14.49 -8.95
C ALA A 26 -8.31 -13.71 -8.04
N GLN A 27 -8.94 -14.37 -7.07
CA GLN A 27 -9.78 -13.70 -6.07
C GLN A 27 -9.00 -12.67 -5.26
N ARG A 28 -7.82 -13.01 -4.75
CA ARG A 28 -6.94 -12.07 -4.02
C ARG A 28 -6.49 -10.91 -4.91
N HIS A 29 -6.10 -11.20 -6.16
CA HIS A 29 -5.73 -10.15 -7.11
C HIS A 29 -6.91 -9.21 -7.42
N ASN A 30 -8.14 -9.73 -7.46
CA ASN A 30 -9.34 -8.93 -7.64
C ASN A 30 -9.62 -8.02 -6.43
N MET A 31 -9.31 -8.46 -5.21
CA MET A 31 -9.40 -7.61 -4.01
C MET A 31 -8.43 -6.43 -4.12
N VAL A 32 -7.17 -6.68 -4.50
CA VAL A 32 -6.16 -5.63 -4.75
C VAL A 32 -6.61 -4.69 -5.87
N LYS A 33 -7.12 -5.22 -6.98
CA LYS A 33 -7.66 -4.43 -8.08
C LYS A 33 -8.82 -3.52 -7.64
N SER A 34 -9.74 -4.04 -6.85
CA SER A 34 -10.85 -3.25 -6.28
C SER A 34 -10.33 -2.14 -5.36
N LEU A 35 -9.35 -2.42 -4.51
CA LEU A 35 -8.74 -1.42 -3.63
C LEU A 35 -8.10 -0.27 -4.44
N LEU A 36 -7.30 -0.60 -5.45
CA LEU A 36 -6.60 0.40 -6.28
C LEU A 36 -7.55 1.22 -7.17
N SER A 37 -8.64 0.61 -7.65
CA SER A 37 -9.63 1.28 -8.49
C SER A 37 -10.58 2.16 -7.68
N GLN A 38 -11.09 1.67 -6.55
CA GLN A 38 -12.04 2.39 -5.71
C GLN A 38 -11.36 3.40 -4.79
N ARG A 39 -10.11 3.14 -4.38
CA ARG A 39 -9.32 3.99 -3.47
C ARG A 39 -10.02 4.26 -2.14
N LYS A 40 -10.77 3.27 -1.65
CA LYS A 40 -11.58 3.31 -0.44
C LYS A 40 -11.31 2.10 0.43
N LEU A 41 -11.63 2.22 1.71
CA LEU A 41 -11.48 1.10 2.63
C LEU A 41 -12.39 -0.07 2.19
N PRO A 42 -11.85 -1.30 2.15
CA PRO A 42 -12.66 -2.50 1.98
C PRO A 42 -13.76 -2.54 3.04
N ARG A 43 -14.94 -3.03 2.66
CA ARG A 43 -16.05 -3.22 3.61
C ARG A 43 -15.68 -4.22 4.70
N ASP A 44 -15.07 -5.32 4.28
CA ASP A 44 -14.62 -6.40 5.14
C ASP A 44 -13.09 -6.40 5.20
N GLY A 45 -12.54 -6.59 6.40
CA GLY A 45 -11.10 -6.67 6.62
C GLY A 45 -10.47 -7.82 5.84
N TRP A 46 -9.26 -7.60 5.35
CA TRP A 46 -8.49 -8.64 4.66
C TRP A 46 -7.76 -9.53 5.65
N ASP A 47 -7.52 -10.78 5.26
CA ASP A 47 -6.62 -11.68 5.97
C ASP A 47 -5.16 -11.24 5.84
N ASP A 48 -4.32 -11.65 6.79
CA ASP A 48 -2.91 -11.30 6.85
C ASP A 48 -2.15 -11.70 5.58
N ASP A 49 -2.45 -12.86 4.98
CA ASP A 49 -1.78 -13.32 3.75
C ASP A 49 -2.06 -12.38 2.57
N THR A 50 -3.30 -11.91 2.44
CA THR A 50 -3.69 -10.96 1.38
C THR A 50 -3.05 -9.59 1.60
N ILE A 51 -2.94 -9.12 2.86
CA ILE A 51 -2.23 -7.88 3.19
C ILE A 51 -0.75 -8.02 2.87
N GLU A 52 -0.12 -9.11 3.30
CA GLU A 52 1.29 -9.39 3.04
C GLU A 52 1.58 -9.51 1.55
N LEU A 53 0.69 -10.12 0.77
CA LEU A 53 0.81 -10.22 -0.69
C LEU A 53 0.91 -8.82 -1.31
N LEU A 54 -0.01 -7.92 -0.95
CA LEU A 54 0.02 -6.53 -1.42
C LEU A 54 1.31 -5.82 -1.02
N LEU A 55 1.74 -5.95 0.25
CA LEU A 55 2.97 -5.31 0.73
C LEU A 55 4.22 -5.84 0.03
N LYS A 56 4.27 -7.16 -0.24
CA LYS A 56 5.36 -7.78 -1.00
C LYS A 56 5.38 -7.27 -2.44
N ASP A 57 4.24 -7.20 -3.12
CA ASP A 57 4.16 -6.66 -4.48
C ASP A 57 4.65 -5.21 -4.55
N LEU A 58 4.21 -4.37 -3.60
CA LEU A 58 4.68 -2.98 -3.48
C LEU A 58 6.19 -2.92 -3.24
N ALA A 59 6.73 -3.73 -2.32
CA ALA A 59 8.17 -3.73 -2.03
C ALA A 59 9.02 -4.15 -3.25
N LEU A 60 8.51 -5.04 -4.10
CA LEU A 60 9.19 -5.45 -5.34
C LEU A 60 9.17 -4.37 -6.44
N MET A 61 8.33 -3.35 -6.33
CA MET A 61 8.31 -2.19 -7.23
C MET A 61 9.35 -1.14 -6.87
N ASP A 62 10.00 -1.24 -5.71
CA ASP A 62 11.11 -0.37 -5.33
C ASP A 62 12.42 -0.88 -5.92
N SER A 63 13.34 0.05 -6.25
CA SER A 63 14.62 -0.31 -6.87
C SER A 63 15.50 -1.20 -5.98
N SER A 64 15.30 -1.16 -4.65
CA SER A 64 15.93 -2.07 -3.68
C SER A 64 15.45 -3.52 -3.76
N GLY A 65 14.37 -3.79 -4.50
CA GLY A 65 13.80 -5.12 -4.77
C GLY A 65 14.11 -5.67 -6.17
N PHE A 66 14.69 -4.86 -7.07
CA PHE A 66 14.97 -5.28 -8.45
C PHE A 66 16.07 -6.34 -8.53
N LYS A 67 15.83 -7.40 -9.31
CA LYS A 67 16.84 -8.42 -9.59
C LYS A 67 17.92 -7.83 -10.51
N GLY A 68 19.19 -7.90 -10.10
CA GLY A 68 20.32 -7.43 -10.89
C GLY A 68 20.53 -5.90 -10.89
N GLY A 69 19.85 -5.15 -10.03
CA GLY A 69 20.12 -3.73 -9.85
C GLY A 69 21.50 -3.49 -9.24
N VAL A 70 22.36 -2.75 -9.93
CA VAL A 70 23.65 -2.30 -9.39
C VAL A 70 23.49 -0.85 -8.94
N GLY A 71 23.24 -0.65 -7.65
CA GLY A 71 23.16 0.68 -7.05
C GLY A 71 24.55 1.23 -6.75
N MET A 72 25.00 2.23 -7.52
CA MET A 72 26.29 2.91 -7.31
C MET A 72 26.21 4.19 -6.46
N GLY A 73 25.01 4.62 -6.05
CA GLY A 73 24.83 5.81 -5.21
C GLY A 73 25.10 5.57 -3.72
N GLU A 74 25.10 6.66 -2.96
CA GLU A 74 25.20 6.65 -1.50
C GLU A 74 23.86 6.32 -0.82
N ARG A 75 22.73 6.58 -1.49
CA ARG A 75 21.36 6.30 -1.02
C ARG A 75 20.66 5.24 -1.86
N GLU A 76 21.20 4.03 -1.83
CA GLU A 76 20.67 2.85 -2.54
C GLU A 76 19.81 1.95 -1.65
N ALA A 77 19.41 2.46 -0.47
CA ALA A 77 18.56 1.76 0.50
C ALA A 77 19.02 0.34 0.85
N ARG A 78 20.35 0.16 0.92
CA ARG A 78 21.00 -1.08 1.36
C ARG A 78 20.68 -1.33 2.84
N CYS A 79 20.16 -2.52 3.15
CA CYS A 79 19.80 -2.90 4.51
C CYS A 79 20.81 -3.91 5.06
N ALA A 80 21.55 -3.53 6.11
CA ALA A 80 22.59 -4.38 6.68
C ALA A 80 22.02 -5.63 7.38
N SER A 81 20.88 -5.50 8.06
CA SER A 81 20.26 -6.59 8.82
C SER A 81 19.02 -7.12 8.10
N GLY A 82 18.99 -8.44 7.87
CA GLY A 82 17.81 -9.11 7.33
C GLY A 82 16.57 -8.98 8.22
N LEU A 83 16.75 -8.84 9.53
CA LEU A 83 15.63 -8.63 10.47
C LEU A 83 14.96 -7.28 10.24
N VAL A 84 15.76 -6.22 10.06
CA VAL A 84 15.27 -4.87 9.76
C VAL A 84 14.53 -4.89 8.42
N ARG A 85 15.13 -5.50 7.38
CA ARG A 85 14.49 -5.60 6.06
C ARG A 85 13.12 -6.29 6.16
N ARG A 86 13.02 -7.43 6.87
CA ARG A 86 11.77 -8.17 7.01
C ARG A 86 10.70 -7.40 7.78
N ARG A 87 11.06 -6.74 8.89
CA ARG A 87 10.12 -5.93 9.67
C ARG A 87 9.50 -4.79 8.85
N HIS A 88 10.24 -4.25 7.88
CA HIS A 88 9.77 -3.19 6.98
C HIS A 88 9.30 -3.72 5.62
N TYR A 89 9.01 -5.02 5.50
CA TYR A 89 8.56 -5.67 4.25
C TYR A 89 9.47 -5.45 3.03
N GLY A 90 10.72 -5.02 3.22
CA GLY A 90 11.66 -4.68 2.15
C GLY A 90 11.56 -3.25 1.62
N MET A 91 10.64 -2.43 2.13
CA MET A 91 10.45 -1.03 1.73
C MET A 91 11.44 -0.13 2.48
N THR A 92 12.61 0.12 1.90
CA THR A 92 13.75 0.77 2.59
C THR A 92 14.09 2.17 2.11
N HIS A 93 13.49 2.65 1.01
CA HIS A 93 13.76 3.99 0.47
C HIS A 93 13.01 5.12 1.18
N GLY A 94 11.92 4.81 1.87
CA GLY A 94 11.03 5.81 2.46
C GLY A 94 10.13 6.49 1.43
N MET A 95 9.63 7.68 1.77
CA MET A 95 8.61 8.40 1.01
C MET A 95 9.11 9.81 0.66
N GLY A 96 8.62 10.35 -0.46
CA GLY A 96 8.92 11.72 -0.86
C GLY A 96 10.34 11.93 -1.38
N ARG A 97 10.69 13.20 -1.55
CA ARG A 97 12.02 13.70 -1.94
C ARG A 97 12.50 14.74 -0.94
N SER A 98 13.79 15.08 -1.00
CA SER A 98 14.41 16.05 -0.07
C SER A 98 13.72 17.42 -0.04
N GLY A 99 13.05 17.82 -1.13
CA GLY A 99 12.32 19.08 -1.20
C GLY A 99 10.82 18.99 -0.86
N ASN A 100 10.20 17.81 -1.02
CA ASN A 100 8.77 17.65 -0.80
C ASN A 100 8.41 16.19 -0.49
N ILE A 101 7.66 15.99 0.58
CA ILE A 101 7.24 14.68 1.07
C ILE A 101 6.12 14.05 0.20
N THR A 102 5.36 14.85 -0.56
CA THR A 102 4.30 14.34 -1.46
C THR A 102 4.82 13.96 -2.84
N ASP A 103 6.06 14.33 -3.18
CA ASP A 103 6.64 14.07 -4.49
C ASP A 103 6.92 12.58 -4.70
N GLU A 104 6.81 12.15 -5.95
CA GLU A 104 7.12 10.78 -6.34
C GLU A 104 8.62 10.51 -6.20
N GLN A 105 8.95 9.40 -5.54
CA GLN A 105 10.34 8.95 -5.44
C GLN A 105 10.67 8.02 -6.60
N PRO A 106 11.51 8.41 -7.58
CA PRO A 106 11.79 7.60 -8.76
C PRO A 106 12.43 6.23 -8.44
N LYS A 107 13.13 6.11 -7.31
CA LYS A 107 13.72 4.85 -6.84
C LYS A 107 12.77 3.98 -6.00
N ALA A 108 11.59 4.49 -5.67
CA ALA A 108 10.68 3.89 -4.70
C ALA A 108 9.22 4.06 -5.12
N ALA A 109 8.88 3.54 -6.30
CA ALA A 109 7.54 3.62 -6.86
C ALA A 109 6.51 2.91 -5.97
N GLY A 110 6.86 1.76 -5.41
CA GLY A 110 6.02 0.99 -4.49
C GLY A 110 5.80 1.71 -3.18
N SER A 111 6.85 2.23 -2.56
CA SER A 111 6.74 3.05 -1.34
C SER A 111 5.92 4.32 -1.55
N THR A 112 6.07 4.98 -2.70
CA THR A 112 5.26 6.15 -3.08
C THR A 112 3.78 5.76 -3.23
N LEU A 113 3.49 4.66 -3.92
CA LEU A 113 2.13 4.16 -4.11
C LEU A 113 1.47 3.78 -2.77
N ALA A 114 2.21 3.09 -1.90
CA ALA A 114 1.74 2.72 -0.56
C ALA A 114 1.33 3.94 0.27
N CYS A 115 2.16 4.99 0.27
CA CYS A 115 1.88 6.24 0.96
C CYS A 115 0.60 6.91 0.45
N ARG A 116 0.48 7.05 -0.88
CA ARG A 116 -0.69 7.67 -1.50
C ARG A 116 -1.96 6.89 -1.22
N LEU A 117 -1.89 5.56 -1.28
CA LEU A 117 -3.01 4.70 -0.97
C LEU A 117 -3.41 4.85 0.50
N ALA A 118 -2.45 4.83 1.43
CA ALA A 118 -2.71 5.04 2.84
C ALA A 118 -3.41 6.38 3.11
N ASN A 119 -2.98 7.47 2.48
CA ASN A 119 -3.63 8.79 2.58
C ASN A 119 -5.09 8.76 2.10
N LEU A 120 -5.36 8.07 0.98
CA LEU A 120 -6.72 7.91 0.45
C LEU A 120 -7.60 7.10 1.38
N LEU A 121 -7.07 6.03 1.97
CA LEU A 121 -7.78 5.19 2.93
C LEU A 121 -8.06 5.92 4.25
N VAL A 122 -7.09 6.69 4.75
CA VAL A 122 -7.29 7.55 5.92
C VAL A 122 -8.36 8.59 5.64
N LYS A 123 -8.36 9.22 4.46
CA LYS A 123 -9.40 10.17 4.06
C LYS A 123 -10.78 9.52 4.02
N ASP A 124 -10.91 8.31 3.47
CA ASP A 124 -12.16 7.56 3.47
C ASP A 124 -12.58 7.22 4.92
N ALA A 125 -11.65 6.81 5.78
CA ALA A 125 -11.91 6.56 7.21
C ALA A 125 -12.42 7.80 7.95
N LEU A 126 -11.81 8.97 7.72
CA LEU A 126 -12.26 10.23 8.30
C LEU A 126 -13.66 10.61 7.82
N SER A 127 -13.94 10.39 6.53
CA SER A 127 -15.27 10.61 5.95
C SER A 127 -16.32 9.69 6.60
N LEU A 128 -15.99 8.41 6.81
CA LEU A 128 -16.83 7.45 7.51
C LEU A 128 -17.05 7.82 8.99
N ALA A 129 -16.06 8.44 9.63
CA ALA A 129 -16.17 8.98 10.98
C ALA A 129 -17.01 10.28 11.08
N GLY A 130 -17.50 10.80 9.95
CA GLY A 130 -18.36 12.00 9.88
C GLY A 130 -17.61 13.30 9.59
N LEU A 131 -16.30 13.24 9.30
CA LEU A 131 -15.49 14.42 8.94
C LEU A 131 -15.56 14.68 7.43
N THR A 132 -16.72 15.17 6.98
CA THR A 132 -17.02 15.39 5.55
C THR A 132 -16.42 16.68 4.98
N GLY A 133 -15.80 17.52 5.82
CA GLY A 133 -15.15 18.78 5.44
C GLY A 133 -13.66 18.69 5.10
N CYS A 134 -13.05 17.50 5.20
CA CYS A 134 -11.63 17.31 4.89
C CYS A 134 -11.37 17.45 3.37
N LYS A 135 -11.05 18.67 2.93
CA LYS A 135 -10.57 18.95 1.56
C LYS A 135 -9.25 18.22 1.29
N GLU A 136 -8.92 18.14 0.00
CA GLU A 136 -8.01 17.23 -0.74
C GLU A 136 -6.65 16.80 -0.12
N ASN A 137 -6.18 17.42 0.96
CA ASN A 137 -4.80 17.31 1.44
C ASN A 137 -4.66 16.61 2.81
N CYS A 138 -5.33 15.46 3.02
CA CYS A 138 -5.04 14.65 4.19
C CYS A 138 -3.73 13.89 3.95
N GLN A 139 -2.67 14.29 4.64
CA GLN A 139 -1.35 13.70 4.51
C GLN A 139 -0.94 13.01 5.80
N HIS A 140 -0.61 11.72 5.70
CA HIS A 140 0.06 11.01 6.76
C HIS A 140 1.47 11.58 6.97
N SER A 141 1.75 12.00 8.21
CA SER A 141 3.08 12.41 8.65
C SER A 141 3.62 11.38 9.63
N PRO A 142 4.90 10.96 9.52
CA PRO A 142 5.53 10.05 10.48
C PRO A 142 5.85 10.70 11.84
N SER A 143 5.52 11.99 12.02
CA SER A 143 5.66 12.71 13.30
C SER A 143 4.48 12.41 14.24
N ILE A 144 4.78 12.23 15.54
CA ILE A 144 3.77 12.25 16.61
C ILE A 144 3.03 13.60 16.56
N THR A 145 1.74 13.60 16.89
CA THR A 145 0.90 14.80 16.93
C THR A 145 1.62 15.92 17.70
N ASP A 146 1.83 17.03 16.97
CA ASP A 146 2.64 18.25 17.20
C ASP A 146 4.11 18.20 16.78
N PRO A 147 4.38 18.66 15.52
CA PRO A 147 4.70 20.08 15.32
C PRO A 147 3.86 20.80 14.23
N VAL A 148 2.69 20.28 13.85
CA VAL A 148 1.82 20.86 12.80
C VAL A 148 0.69 21.76 13.35
N ALA A 149 0.35 21.69 14.65
CA ALA A 149 -0.74 22.47 15.23
C ALA A 149 -0.32 23.86 15.74
N LYS A 150 0.11 24.77 14.86
CA LYS A 150 0.13 26.21 15.21
C LYS A 150 -1.11 26.97 14.74
N ASP A 151 -1.85 26.48 13.74
CA ASP A 151 -2.97 27.22 13.15
C ASP A 151 -4.18 26.33 12.76
N ALA A 152 -4.66 25.45 13.64
CA ALA A 152 -5.89 24.70 13.39
C ALA A 152 -7.12 25.41 14.00
N PRO A 153 -8.09 25.89 13.20
CA PRO A 153 -9.34 26.45 13.74
C PRO A 153 -10.20 25.34 14.35
N SER A 154 -10.77 25.61 15.53
CA SER A 154 -11.64 24.71 16.26
C SER A 154 -12.91 24.38 15.46
N LEU A 155 -13.14 23.11 15.12
CA LEU A 155 -14.38 22.67 14.48
C LEU A 155 -15.27 21.94 15.50
N SER A 156 -16.31 22.64 15.95
CA SER A 156 -17.39 22.10 16.76
C SER A 156 -18.44 21.40 15.89
N GLY A 157 -18.73 20.13 16.21
CA GLY A 157 -20.06 19.51 16.08
C GLY A 157 -20.59 19.18 14.68
N LYS A 158 -20.82 17.88 14.42
CA LYS A 158 -22.17 17.25 14.50
C LYS A 158 -22.08 15.76 14.15
N ARG A 159 -22.74 14.96 14.98
CA ARG A 159 -22.92 13.50 14.87
C ARG A 159 -23.87 13.12 13.73
N SER A 160 -23.76 11.84 13.36
CA SER A 160 -24.76 10.99 12.71
C SER A 160 -24.84 11.09 11.19
N LEU A 161 -24.37 10.04 10.51
CA LEU A 161 -24.98 9.47 9.29
C LEU A 161 -24.33 8.11 8.98
N LEU A 162 -24.76 7.10 9.73
CA LEU A 162 -24.48 5.69 9.45
C LEU A 162 -25.77 5.06 8.90
N ALA A 163 -26.17 5.49 7.71
CA ALA A 163 -27.27 4.89 6.97
C ALA A 163 -27.22 5.39 5.52
N GLN A 164 -26.45 4.71 4.67
CA GLN A 164 -26.66 4.51 3.23
C GLN A 164 -25.33 4.07 2.59
N ARG A 165 -25.14 2.76 2.52
CA ARG A 165 -24.40 2.08 1.47
C ARG A 165 -25.34 1.03 0.88
#